data_AF-A0A7R9Y366-F1
#
_entry.id   AF-A0A7R9Y366-F1
#
_cell.length_a   1.000
_cell.length_b   1.000
_cell.length_c   1.000
_cell.angle_alpha   90.00
_cell.angle_beta   90.00
_cell.angle_gamma   90.00
#
_symmetry.space_group_name_H-M   'P 1'
#
loop_
_entity.id
_entity.type
_entity.pdbx_description
1 polymer ?
#
loop_
_entity_poly.entity_id
_entity_poly.type
_entity_poly.pdbx_seq_one_letter_code
_entity_poly.pdbx_strand_id
1 'polypeptide(L)'
;TPRLLRHFNTISVCDFDDASLTRVYSAIVEWWGDRAQLSSEVMGKASTLVKATLEIYNTIKRELLPTPAKSHYTYNMRDISKVWQGVSMVGAPPKDVPELVRLWAHENLRVFHDRLVNDEDR
;
A
#
# COMPACT_ATOMS: atom_id res chain seq x y z
N THR A 1 26.37 -9.19 -17.56
CA THR A 1 27.59 -8.80 -18.31
C THR A 1 27.21 -8.02 -19.55
N PRO A 2 28.03 -7.05 -20.01
CA PRO A 2 27.77 -6.30 -21.24
C PRO A 2 27.55 -7.19 -22.47
N ARG A 3 28.20 -8.36 -22.51
CA ARG A 3 28.04 -9.37 -23.57
C ARG A 3 26.62 -9.95 -23.68
N LEU A 4 25.89 -10.06 -22.58
CA LEU A 4 24.50 -10.53 -22.58
C LEU A 4 23.54 -9.39 -22.94
N LEU A 5 23.75 -8.21 -22.35
CA LEU A 5 22.86 -7.05 -22.53
C LEU A 5 22.79 -6.54 -23.97
N ARG A 6 23.82 -6.74 -24.81
CA ARG A 6 23.78 -6.36 -26.24
C ARG A 6 22.68 -7.05 -27.06
N HIS A 7 22.14 -8.16 -26.56
CA HIS A 7 21.06 -8.91 -27.22
C HIS A 7 19.66 -8.44 -26.79
N PHE A 8 19.57 -7.51 -25.83
CA PHE A 8 18.31 -7.04 -25.26
C PHE A 8 18.23 -5.52 -25.29
N ASN A 9 17.00 -5.00 -25.41
CA ASN A 9 16.73 -3.60 -25.13
C ASN A 9 16.55 -3.42 -23.63
N THR A 10 17.26 -2.46 -23.03
CA THR A 10 17.11 -2.14 -21.62
C THR A 10 16.05 -1.05 -21.47
N ILE A 11 14.98 -1.36 -20.75
CA ILE A 11 13.91 -0.41 -20.41
C ILE A 11 13.96 -0.20 -18.90
N SER A 12 14.07 1.05 -18.48
CA SER A 12 14.02 1.41 -17.05
C SER A 12 12.62 1.93 -16.73
N VAL A 13 12.03 1.41 -15.65
CA VAL A 13 10.73 1.86 -15.15
C VAL A 13 10.99 2.75 -13.95
N CYS A 14 10.56 4.00 -14.04
CA CYS A 14 10.62 4.95 -12.94
C CYS A 14 9.47 4.70 -11.96
N ASP A 15 9.61 5.24 -10.75
CA ASP A 15 8.52 5.28 -9.80
C ASP A 15 7.33 6.07 -10.38
N PHE A 16 6.12 5.62 -10.03
CA PHE A 16 4.88 6.25 -10.44
C PHE A 16 4.60 7.49 -9.59
N ASP A 17 3.95 8.48 -10.18
CA ASP A 17 3.48 9.66 -9.48
C ASP A 17 2.28 9.35 -8.56
N ASP A 18 2.11 10.16 -7.52
CA ASP A 18 1.04 9.99 -6.54
C ASP A 18 -0.36 10.02 -7.16
N ALA A 19 -0.58 10.79 -8.23
CA ALA A 19 -1.88 10.86 -8.89
C ALA A 19 -2.19 9.54 -9.62
N SER A 20 -1.21 8.97 -10.32
CA SER A 20 -1.32 7.63 -10.92
C SER A 20 -1.59 6.56 -9.86
N LEU A 21 -0.84 6.57 -8.76
CA LEU A 21 -1.05 5.62 -7.66
C LEU A 21 -2.44 5.76 -7.04
N THR A 22 -2.86 6.99 -6.78
CA THR A 22 -4.20 7.29 -6.24
C THR A 22 -5.27 6.72 -7.16
N ARG A 23 -5.15 6.93 -8.47
CA ARG A 23 -6.12 6.43 -9.46
C ARG A 23 -6.17 4.90 -9.47
N VAL A 24 -5.01 4.24 -9.54
CA VAL A 24 -4.93 2.77 -9.57
C VAL A 24 -5.54 2.15 -8.32
N TYR A 25 -5.15 2.63 -7.14
CA TYR A 25 -5.65 2.06 -5.88
C TYR A 25 -7.10 2.44 -5.59
N SER A 26 -7.57 3.62 -6.00
CA SER A 26 -9.00 3.97 -5.90
C SER A 26 -9.85 2.99 -6.72
N ALA A 27 -9.45 2.69 -7.96
CA ALA A 27 -10.17 1.72 -8.80
C ALA A 27 -10.18 0.30 -8.19
N ILE A 28 -9.09 -0.13 -7.54
CA ILE A 28 -9.03 -1.43 -6.86
C ILE A 28 -10.00 -1.47 -5.66
N VAL A 29 -10.03 -0.41 -4.85
CA VAL A 29 -10.90 -0.34 -3.67
C VAL A 29 -12.36 -0.23 -4.06
N GLU A 30 -12.68 0.53 -5.10
CA GLU A 30 -14.02 0.61 -5.70
C GLU A 30 -14.49 -0.76 -6.18
N TRP A 31 -13.67 -1.44 -6.99
CA TRP A 31 -13.97 -2.80 -7.47
C TRP A 31 -14.21 -3.79 -6.32
N TRP A 32 -13.36 -3.74 -5.29
CA TRP A 32 -13.53 -4.61 -4.13
C TRP A 32 -14.81 -4.28 -3.37
N GLY A 33 -15.09 -2.99 -3.17
CA GLY A 33 -16.29 -2.51 -2.48
C GLY A 33 -17.58 -2.97 -3.14
N ASP A 34 -17.65 -2.88 -4.47
CA ASP A 34 -18.79 -3.37 -5.26
C ASP A 34 -18.94 -4.88 -5.12
N ARG A 35 -17.84 -5.64 -5.22
CA ARG A 35 -17.84 -7.09 -5.07
C ARG A 35 -18.27 -7.53 -3.66
N ALA A 36 -17.84 -6.80 -2.64
CA ALA A 36 -18.15 -7.05 -1.24
C ALA A 36 -19.52 -6.50 -0.81
N GLN A 37 -20.23 -5.81 -1.71
CA GLN A 37 -21.54 -5.18 -1.46
C GLN A 37 -21.50 -4.22 -0.26
N LEU A 38 -20.44 -3.43 -0.15
CA LEU A 38 -20.30 -2.45 0.92
C LEU A 38 -21.36 -1.35 0.80
N SER A 39 -21.81 -0.84 1.95
CA SER A 39 -22.75 0.27 1.97
C SER A 39 -22.12 1.54 1.39
N SER A 40 -22.94 2.42 0.82
CA SER A 40 -22.46 3.68 0.26
C SER A 40 -21.79 4.58 1.30
N GLU A 41 -22.19 4.46 2.57
CA GLU A 41 -21.55 5.16 3.69
C GLU A 41 -20.09 4.72 3.87
N VAL A 42 -19.86 3.40 3.86
CA VAL A 42 -18.51 2.81 3.97
C VAL A 42 -17.67 3.17 2.75
N MET A 43 -18.24 3.05 1.55
CA MET A 43 -17.56 3.42 0.29
C MET A 43 -17.23 4.91 0.19
N GLY A 44 -18.01 5.78 0.83
CA GLY A 44 -17.71 7.21 0.91
C GLY A 44 -16.37 7.52 1.58
N LYS A 45 -15.81 6.60 2.37
CA LYS A 45 -14.49 6.75 3.02
C LYS A 45 -13.34 6.10 2.26
N ALA A 46 -13.61 5.23 1.29
CA ALA A 46 -12.61 4.48 0.54
C ALA A 46 -11.52 5.38 -0.08
N SER A 47 -11.93 6.43 -0.80
CA SER A 47 -11.01 7.38 -1.44
C SER A 47 -10.11 8.11 -0.44
N THR A 48 -10.63 8.38 0.76
CA THR A 48 -9.86 9.02 1.85
C THR A 48 -8.81 8.07 2.39
N LEU A 49 -9.16 6.79 2.58
CA LEU A 49 -8.23 5.76 3.05
C LEU A 49 -7.12 5.47 2.03
N VAL A 50 -7.41 5.51 0.73
CA VAL A 50 -6.38 5.39 -0.32
C VAL A 50 -5.35 6.51 -0.21
N LYS A 51 -5.80 7.76 -0.06
CA LYS A 51 -4.90 8.91 0.15
C LYS A 51 -4.09 8.78 1.44
N ALA A 52 -4.72 8.38 2.54
CA ALA A 52 -4.02 8.16 3.80
C ALA A 52 -2.95 7.07 3.69
N THR A 53 -3.22 5.98 2.95
CA THR A 53 -2.24 4.92 2.70
C THR A 53 -1.03 5.43 1.91
N LEU A 54 -1.26 6.30 0.93
CA LEU A 54 -0.21 6.96 0.14
C LEU A 54 0.64 7.90 1.00
N GLU A 55 0.00 8.66 1.88
CA GLU A 55 0.69 9.55 2.83
C GLU A 55 1.59 8.77 3.80
N ILE A 56 1.07 7.66 4.36
CA ILE A 56 1.86 6.73 5.19
C ILE A 56 3.05 6.19 4.39
N TYR A 57 2.81 5.68 3.18
CA TYR A 57 3.85 5.14 2.32
C TYR A 57 4.93 6.18 1.99
N ASN A 58 4.54 7.40 1.62
CA ASN A 58 5.48 8.47 1.27
C ASN A 58 6.30 8.94 2.48
N THR A 59 5.69 8.96 3.67
CA THR A 59 6.38 9.28 4.93
C THR A 59 7.43 8.21 5.24
N ILE A 60 7.03 6.93 5.21
CA ILE A 60 7.93 5.79 5.42
C ILE A 60 9.08 5.80 4.40
N LYS A 61 8.78 6.01 3.12
CA LYS A 61 9.79 6.05 2.06
C LYS A 61 10.82 7.17 2.28
N ARG A 62 10.40 8.29 2.87
CA ARG A 62 11.27 9.44 3.14
C ARG A 62 12.12 9.23 4.39
N GLU A 63 11.56 8.65 5.44
CA GLU A 63 12.18 8.61 6.77
C GLU A 63 12.91 7.30 7.06
N LEU A 64 12.42 6.18 6.53
CA LEU A 64 12.98 4.84 6.75
C LEU A 64 13.76 4.38 5.52
N LEU A 65 14.90 5.02 5.28
CA LEU A 65 15.80 4.70 4.17
C LEU A 65 16.62 3.43 4.45
N PRO A 66 16.94 2.65 3.40
CA PRO A 66 17.81 1.50 3.54
C PRO A 66 19.23 1.96 3.88
N THR A 67 19.68 1.64 5.09
CA THR A 67 21.05 1.85 5.55
C THR A 67 21.77 0.50 5.67
N PRO A 68 23.11 0.43 5.72
CA PRO A 68 23.81 -0.84 5.95
C PRO A 68 23.32 -1.59 7.21
N ALA A 69 22.93 -0.85 8.26
CA ALA A 69 22.36 -1.42 9.48
C ALA A 69 20.87 -1.82 9.33
N LYS A 70 20.09 -1.12 8.49
CA LYS A 70 18.66 -1.35 8.24
C LYS A 70 18.39 -1.62 6.76
N SER A 71 19.09 -2.60 6.18
CA SER A 71 19.05 -2.86 4.72
C SER A 71 17.70 -3.38 4.21
N HIS A 72 16.87 -3.93 5.10
CA HIS A 72 15.54 -4.46 4.83
C HIS A 72 14.45 -3.37 4.73
N TYR A 73 14.78 -2.11 4.98
CA TYR A 73 13.87 -0.96 4.80
C TYR A 73 13.76 -0.57 3.33
N THR A 74 13.31 -1.52 2.52
CA THR A 74 13.04 -1.32 1.09
C THR A 74 11.53 -1.31 0.87
N TYR A 75 10.97 -0.12 0.71
CA TYR A 75 9.55 0.08 0.46
C TYR A 75 9.31 0.41 -1.02
N ASN A 76 8.32 -0.25 -1.62
CA ASN A 76 7.91 -0.02 -3.01
C ASN A 76 6.39 -0.16 -3.16
N MET A 77 5.88 0.07 -4.38
CA MET A 77 4.45 -0.02 -4.69
C MET A 77 3.79 -1.33 -4.22
N ARG A 78 4.51 -2.47 -4.17
CA ARG A 78 3.93 -3.74 -3.73
C ARG A 78 3.47 -3.72 -2.28
N ASP A 79 4.04 -2.84 -1.45
CA ASP A 79 3.63 -2.72 -0.05
C ASP A 79 2.22 -2.13 0.04
N ILE A 80 1.92 -1.09 -0.75
CA ILE A 80 0.55 -0.56 -0.88
C ILE A 80 -0.40 -1.63 -1.42
N SER A 81 0.04 -2.42 -2.41
CA SER A 81 -0.75 -3.54 -2.94
C SER A 81 -1.08 -4.57 -1.86
N LYS A 82 -0.12 -4.92 -0.98
CA LYS A 82 -0.34 -5.88 0.11
C LYS A 82 -1.37 -5.38 1.13
N VAL A 83 -1.39 -4.09 1.43
CA VAL A 83 -2.40 -3.50 2.35
C VAL A 83 -3.80 -3.75 1.79
N TRP A 84 -4.05 -3.30 0.56
CA TRP A 84 -5.38 -3.41 -0.06
C TRP A 84 -5.75 -4.86 -0.40
N GLN A 85 -4.76 -5.70 -0.75
CA GLN A 85 -4.98 -7.12 -0.88
C GLN A 85 -5.43 -7.73 0.45
N GLY A 86 -4.76 -7.40 1.56
CA GLY A 86 -5.13 -7.83 2.91
C GLY A 86 -6.56 -7.44 3.29
N VAL A 87 -6.91 -6.17 3.08
CA VAL A 87 -8.27 -5.65 3.30
C VAL A 87 -9.28 -6.44 2.47
N SER A 88 -8.95 -6.78 1.22
CA SER A 88 -9.87 -7.50 0.33
C SER A 88 -10.05 -9.00 0.60
N MET A 89 -9.15 -9.60 1.39
CA MET A 89 -9.15 -11.03 1.70
C MET A 89 -9.95 -11.41 2.96
N VAL A 90 -10.60 -10.44 3.61
CA VAL A 90 -11.42 -10.71 4.80
C VAL A 90 -12.61 -11.60 4.46
N GLY A 91 -12.88 -12.56 5.35
CA GLY A 91 -13.99 -13.50 5.16
C GLY A 91 -15.37 -12.86 5.33
N ALA A 92 -15.48 -11.82 6.16
CA ALA A 92 -16.69 -11.03 6.33
C ALA A 92 -16.40 -9.56 5.98
N PRO A 93 -17.20 -8.93 5.11
CA PRO A 93 -17.01 -7.52 4.78
C PRO A 93 -17.32 -6.62 5.99
N PRO A 94 -16.63 -5.47 6.13
CA PRO A 94 -16.90 -4.52 7.20
C PRO A 94 -18.33 -3.97 7.10
N LYS A 95 -19.03 -3.91 8.23
CA LYS A 95 -20.43 -3.50 8.32
C LYS A 95 -20.59 -1.98 8.41
N ASP A 96 -19.61 -1.32 8.98
CA ASP A 96 -19.60 0.12 9.22
C ASP A 96 -18.22 0.73 8.97
N VAL A 97 -18.17 2.07 8.99
CA VAL A 97 -16.92 2.82 8.78
C VAL A 97 -15.88 2.48 9.85
N PRO A 98 -16.19 2.42 11.16
CA PRO A 98 -15.23 2.01 12.18
C PRO A 98 -14.58 0.65 11.93
N GLU A 99 -15.34 -0.36 11.50
CA GLU A 99 -14.83 -1.69 11.20
C GLU A 99 -13.89 -1.67 9.99
N LEU A 100 -14.23 -0.93 8.94
CA LEU A 100 -13.34 -0.72 7.79
C LEU A 100 -12.04 -0.02 8.21
N VAL A 101 -12.10 1.04 9.02
CA VAL A 101 -10.93 1.78 9.48
C VAL A 101 -10.03 0.90 10.35
N ARG A 102 -10.60 0.09 11.25
CA ARG A 102 -9.84 -0.87 12.07
C ARG A 102 -9.13 -1.92 11.21
N LEU A 103 -9.84 -2.48 10.23
CA LEU A 103 -9.26 -3.43 9.28
C LEU A 103 -8.11 -2.80 8.49
N TRP A 104 -8.33 -1.61 7.93
CA TRP A 104 -7.30 -0.87 7.20
C TRP A 104 -6.10 -0.56 8.08
N ALA A 105 -6.30 -0.09 9.32
CA ALA A 105 -5.21 0.19 10.25
C ALA A 105 -4.42 -1.08 10.59
N HIS A 106 -5.11 -2.20 10.85
CA HIS A 106 -4.48 -3.49 11.08
C HIS A 106 -3.58 -3.90 9.90
N GLU A 107 -4.06 -3.78 8.67
CA GLU A 107 -3.27 -4.13 7.49
C GLU A 107 -2.07 -3.20 7.27
N ASN A 108 -2.18 -1.91 7.59
CA ASN A 108 -1.04 -1.00 7.56
C ASN A 108 0.03 -1.40 8.59
N LEU A 109 -0.38 -1.73 9.81
CA LEU A 109 0.54 -2.21 10.84
C LEU A 109 1.23 -3.50 10.41
N ARG A 110 0.46 -4.48 9.92
CA ARG A 110 1.00 -5.76 9.44
C ARG A 110 2.01 -5.59 8.31
N VAL A 111 1.77 -4.66 7.38
CA VAL A 111 2.64 -4.48 6.21
C VAL A 111 3.87 -3.65 6.52
N PHE A 112 3.72 -2.57 7.30
CA PHE A 112 4.76 -1.58 7.55
C PHE A 112 5.38 -1.72 8.94
N HIS A 113 4.55 -1.70 9.99
CA HIS A 113 5.01 -1.69 11.38
C HIS A 113 5.74 -2.98 11.78
N ASP A 114 5.31 -4.14 11.29
CA ASP A 114 5.98 -5.43 11.57
C ASP A 114 7.43 -5.50 11.08
N ARG A 115 7.87 -4.57 10.21
CA ARG A 115 9.26 -4.48 9.74
C ARG A 115 10.16 -3.62 10.64
N LEU A 116 9.59 -2.87 11.56
CA LEU A 116 10.32 -1.91 12.40
C LEU A 116 11.09 -2.64 13.50
N VAL A 117 12.34 -2.22 13.74
CA VAL A 117 13.27 -2.98 14.60
C VAL A 117 13.50 -2.34 15.98
N ASN A 118 13.36 -1.03 16.09
CA ASN A 118 13.62 -0.21 17.29
C ASN A 118 12.39 0.63 17.64
N ASP A 119 12.27 0.99 18.92
CA ASP A 119 11.14 1.78 19.42
C ASP A 119 11.16 3.23 18.93
N GLU A 120 12.28 3.74 18.42
CA GLU A 120 12.37 5.07 17.79
C GLU A 120 11.73 5.09 16.41
N ASP A 121 11.71 3.94 15.71
CA ASP A 121 11.10 3.82 14.39
C ASP A 121 9.60 3.47 14.48
N ARG A 122 9.15 2.92 15.62
CA ARG A 122 7.75 2.51 15.91
C ARG A 122 6.84 3.70 16.19
#